data_AF-A0A951GMH7-F1
#
_entry.id   AF-A0A951GMH7-F1
#
_cell.length_a   1.000
_cell.length_b   1.000
_cell.length_c   1.000
_cell.angle_alpha   90.00
_cell.angle_beta   90.00
_cell.angle_gamma   90.00
#
_symmetry.space_group_name_H-M   'P 1'
#
loop_
_entity.id
_entity.type
_entity.pdbx_description
1 polymer ?
#
loop_
_entity_poly.entity_id
_entity_poly.type
_entity_poly.pdbx_seq_one_letter_code
_entity_poly.pdbx_strand_id
1 'polypeptide(L)' 'MLPQTLPTEDQLKARRQLDEARRAFRARKAETRRKIVVGAVVLAQAGRDPAFRASLQLVLQQHVTRPIDRELLTEFLGG' A
#
# COMPACT_ATOMS: atom_id res chain seq x y z
N MET A 1 40.54 -27.55 14.17
CA MET A 1 39.58 -26.52 14.63
C MET A 1 39.83 -25.28 13.80
N LEU A 2 38.92 -24.90 12.89
CA LEU A 2 39.03 -23.64 12.15
C LEU A 2 38.71 -22.47 13.11
N PRO A 3 39.48 -21.37 13.09
CA PRO A 3 39.21 -20.22 13.94
C PRO A 3 37.93 -19.54 13.45
N GLN A 4 36.91 -19.49 14.31
CA GLN A 4 35.74 -18.63 14.10
C GLN A 4 36.18 -17.18 14.34
N THR A 5 36.71 -16.52 13.31
CA THR A 5 36.98 -15.08 13.39
C THR A 5 35.65 -14.35 13.51
N LEU A 6 35.47 -13.60 14.62
CA LEU A 6 34.29 -12.79 14.86
C LEU A 6 34.08 -11.84 13.66
N PRO A 7 32.83 -11.68 13.17
CA PRO A 7 32.55 -10.80 12.05
C PRO A 7 32.96 -9.36 12.37
N THR A 8 33.56 -8.68 11.39
CA THR A 8 33.99 -7.29 11.54
C THR A 8 32.79 -6.36 11.75
N GLU A 9 33.02 -5.18 12.32
CA GLU A 9 31.97 -4.19 12.56
C GLU A 9 31.22 -3.83 11.26
N ASP A 10 31.94 -3.71 10.15
CA ASP A 10 31.37 -3.49 8.82
C ASP A 10 30.50 -4.66 8.35
N GLN A 11 30.89 -5.91 8.62
CA GLN A 11 30.08 -7.08 8.28
C GLN A 11 28.79 -7.13 9.11
N LEU A 12 28.85 -6.75 10.40
CA LEU A 12 27.68 -6.65 11.26
C LEU A 12 26.74 -5.52 10.80
N LYS A 13 27.29 -4.37 10.43
CA LYS A 13 26.54 -3.23 9.90
C LYS A 13 25.86 -3.57 8.58
N ALA A 14 26.59 -4.18 7.65
CA ALA A 14 26.04 -4.63 6.37
C ALA A 14 24.91 -5.65 6.56
N ARG A 15 25.06 -6.61 7.48
CA ARG A 15 23.98 -7.57 7.83
C ARG A 15 22.72 -6.86 8.34
N ARG A 16 22.88 -5.90 9.27
CA ARG A 16 21.74 -5.13 9.81
C ARG A 16 21.01 -4.35 8.71
N GLN A 17 21.76 -3.69 7.82
CA GLN A 17 21.19 -2.94 6.69
C GLN A 17 20.42 -3.85 5.72
N LEU A 18 20.97 -5.02 5.40
CA LEU A 18 20.29 -6.01 4.55
C LEU A 18 18.99 -6.52 5.20
N ASP A 19 19.01 -6.81 6.50
CA ASP A 19 17.83 -7.25 7.22
C ASP A 19 16.76 -6.16 7.29
N GLU A 20 17.15 -4.91 7.48
CA GLU A 20 16.25 -3.77 7.47
C GLU A 20 15.64 -3.55 6.09
N ALA A 21 16.44 -3.57 5.02
CA ALA A 21 15.96 -3.48 3.65
C ALA A 21 14.95 -4.59 3.32
N ARG A 22 15.24 -5.83 3.76
CA ARG A 22 14.32 -6.97 3.61
C ARG A 22 13.01 -6.76 4.38
N ARG A 23 13.07 -6.25 5.62
CA ARG A 23 11.87 -5.91 6.40
C ARG A 23 11.05 -4.82 5.71
N ALA A 24 11.69 -3.74 5.28
CA ALA A 24 11.02 -2.64 4.58
C ALA A 24 10.36 -3.12 3.27
N PHE A 25 11.04 -3.96 2.50
CA PHE A 25 10.48 -4.55 1.29
C PHE A 25 9.24 -5.41 1.57
N ARG A 26 9.31 -6.29 2.58
CA ARG A 26 8.15 -7.10 3.00
C ARG A 26 7.00 -6.24 3.50
N ALA A 27 7.30 -5.20 4.27
CA ALA A 27 6.30 -4.26 4.77
C ALA A 27 5.58 -3.53 3.62
N ARG A 28 6.33 -3.02 2.62
CA ARG A 28 5.75 -2.41 1.42
C ARG A 28 4.87 -3.39 0.64
N LYS A 29 5.30 -4.65 0.48
CA LYS A 29 4.50 -5.67 -0.19
C LYS A 29 3.18 -5.94 0.56
N ALA A 30 3.23 -6.05 1.88
CA ALA A 30 2.05 -6.24 2.71
C ALA A 30 1.11 -5.02 2.64
N GLU A 31 1.66 -3.80 2.65
CA GLU A 31 0.92 -2.55 2.52
C GLU A 31 0.18 -2.48 1.18
N THR A 32 0.87 -2.74 0.06
CA THR A 32 0.27 -2.80 -1.26
C THR A 32 -0.85 -3.84 -1.31
N ARG A 33 -0.62 -5.04 -0.76
CA ARG A 33 -1.64 -6.09 -0.71
C ARG A 33 -2.87 -5.66 0.10
N ARG A 34 -2.67 -4.98 1.24
CA ARG A 34 -3.77 -4.45 2.06
C ARG A 34 -4.62 -3.47 1.26
N LYS A 35 -4.00 -2.51 0.58
CA LYS A 35 -4.70 -1.51 -0.24
C LYS A 35 -5.52 -2.17 -1.36
N ILE A 36 -4.96 -3.18 -2.03
CA ILE A 36 -5.66 -3.93 -3.08
C ILE A 36 -6.89 -4.65 -2.50
N VAL A 37 -6.74 -5.37 -1.39
CA VAL A 37 -7.84 -6.13 -0.78
C VAL A 37 -8.95 -5.20 -0.29
N VAL A 38 -8.58 -4.13 0.42
CA VAL A 38 -9.56 -3.14 0.91
C VAL A 38 -10.28 -2.47 -0.27
N GLY A 39 -9.54 -2.04 -1.29
CA GLY A 39 -10.12 -1.44 -2.49
C GLY A 39 -11.12 -2.38 -3.17
N ALA A 40 -10.75 -3.65 -3.38
CA ALA A 40 -11.63 -4.63 -4.00
C ALA A 40 -12.95 -4.83 -3.22
N VAL A 41 -12.88 -4.91 -1.89
CA VAL A 41 -14.07 -5.06 -1.04
C VAL A 41 -14.95 -3.82 -1.09
N VAL A 42 -14.35 -2.62 -0.98
CA VAL A 42 -15.08 -1.34 -1.04
C VAL A 42 -15.80 -1.19 -2.37
N LEU A 43 -15.12 -1.48 -3.49
CA LEU A 43 -15.70 -1.41 -4.83
C LEU A 43 -16.84 -2.43 -5.01
N ALA A 44 -16.66 -3.66 -4.53
CA ALA A 44 -17.69 -4.68 -4.57
C ALA A 44 -18.94 -4.29 -3.76
N GLN A 45 -18.76 -3.67 -2.58
CA GLN A 45 -19.87 -3.19 -1.76
C GLN A 45 -20.60 -2.03 -2.44
N ALA A 46 -19.87 -1.07 -3.02
CA ALA A 46 -20.46 0.05 -3.76
C ALA A 46 -21.28 -0.41 -4.99
N GLY A 47 -20.96 -1.56 -5.56
CA GLY A 47 -21.77 -2.17 -6.63
C GLY A 47 -23.10 -2.77 -6.15
N ARG A 48 -23.26 -3.08 -4.86
CA ARG A 48 -24.44 -3.75 -4.28
C ARG A 48 -25.28 -2.83 -3.41
N ASP A 49 -24.68 -1.80 -2.84
CA ASP A 49 -25.30 -0.87 -1.91
C ASP A 49 -25.21 0.57 -2.46
N PRO A 50 -26.32 1.11 -3.01
CA PRO A 50 -26.35 2.46 -3.56
C PRO A 50 -26.08 3.57 -2.54
N ALA A 51 -26.48 3.39 -1.28
CA ALA A 51 -26.27 4.39 -0.23
C ALA A 51 -24.79 4.45 0.18
N PHE A 52 -24.15 3.28 0.27
CA PHE A 52 -22.71 3.19 0.47
C PHE A 52 -21.95 3.79 -0.72
N ARG A 53 -22.38 3.50 -1.96
CA ARG A 53 -21.79 4.10 -3.15
C ARG A 53 -21.83 5.63 -3.07
N ALA A 54 -22.99 6.24 -2.84
CA ALA A 54 -23.13 7.69 -2.74
C ALA A 54 -22.18 8.29 -1.67
N SER A 55 -22.07 7.62 -0.53
CA SER A 55 -21.15 8.02 0.54
C SER A 55 -19.68 7.96 0.10
N LEU A 56 -19.29 6.89 -0.60
CA LEU A 56 -17.95 6.75 -1.17
C LEU A 56 -17.66 7.84 -2.22
N GLN A 57 -18.63 8.18 -3.07
CA GLN A 57 -18.47 9.24 -4.06
C GLN A 57 -18.17 10.59 -3.39
N LEU A 58 -18.90 10.95 -2.33
CA LEU A 58 -18.67 12.18 -1.58
C LEU A 58 -17.25 12.25 -1.01
N VAL A 59 -16.78 11.15 -0.40
CA VAL A 59 -15.43 11.05 0.15
C VAL A 59 -14.37 11.19 -0.96
N LEU A 60 -14.56 10.51 -2.09
CA LEU A 60 -13.63 10.61 -3.23
C LEU A 60 -13.59 12.03 -3.81
N GLN A 61 -14.74 12.71 -3.92
CA GLN A 61 -14.79 14.08 -4.40
C GLN A 61 -14.04 15.06 -3.50
N GLN A 62 -14.05 14.84 -2.19
CA GLN A 62 -13.36 15.67 -1.20
C GLN A 62 -11.84 15.44 -1.16
N HIS A 63 -11.39 14.21 -1.36
CA HIS A 63 -9.97 13.84 -1.15
C HIS A 63 -9.16 13.64 -2.44
N VAL A 64 -9.81 13.35 -3.57
CA VAL A 64 -9.13 13.19 -4.86
C VAL A 64 -9.06 14.53 -5.58
N THR A 65 -7.95 15.25 -5.38
CA THR A 65 -7.75 16.62 -5.89
C THR A 65 -6.89 16.69 -7.14
N ARG A 66 -5.99 15.72 -7.34
CA ARG A 66 -5.06 15.73 -8.48
C ARG A 66 -5.80 15.40 -9.78
N PRO A 67 -5.65 16.20 -10.86
CA PRO A 67 -6.39 15.99 -12.11
C PRO A 67 -6.26 14.57 -12.68
N ILE A 68 -5.03 14.04 -12.72
CA ILE A 68 -4.75 12.67 -13.19
C ILE A 68 -5.52 11.60 -12.40
N ASP A 69 -5.64 11.76 -11.08
CA ASP A 69 -6.35 10.80 -10.24
C ASP A 69 -7.88 10.96 -10.38
N ARG A 70 -8.37 12.19 -10.68
CA ARG A 70 -9.78 12.45 -10.95
C ARG A 70 -10.22 11.86 -12.29
N GLU A 71 -9.39 11.98 -13.33
CA GLU A 71 -9.65 11.39 -14.66
C GLU A 71 -9.81 9.87 -14.56
N LEU A 72 -8.92 9.20 -13.81
CA LEU A 72 -8.97 7.76 -13.57
C LEU A 72 -10.22 7.29 -12.82
N LEU A 73 -10.86 8.18 -12.06
CA LEU A 73 -12.00 7.87 -11.19
C LEU A 73 -13.32 8.48 -11.66
N THR A 74 -13.40 8.90 -12.94
CA THR A 74 -14.59 9.58 -13.49
C THR A 74 -15.89 8.80 -13.29
N GLU A 75 -15.87 7.46 -13.45
CA GLU A 75 -17.03 6.59 -13.22
C GLU A 75 -17.55 6.60 -11.77
N PHE A 76 -16.66 6.91 -10.81
CA PHE A 76 -16.98 7.02 -9.39
C PHE A 76 -17.29 8.46 -8.99
N LEU A 77 -16.71 9.46 -9.62
CA LEU A 77 -16.93 10.87 -9.27
C LEU A 77 -18.24 11.44 -9.85
N GLY A 78 -18.94 10.68 -10.69
CA GLY A 78 -20.24 11.05 -11.23
C GLY A 78 -20.11 12.04 -12.39
N GLY A 79 -19.32 11.67 -13.41
CA GLY A 79 -19.29 12.39 -14.69
C GLY A 79 -20.67 12.63 -15.27
#